data_AF-A0A7T5R3R2-F1
#
_entry.id   AF-A0A7T5R3R2-F1
#
_cell.length_a   1.000
_cell.length_b   1.000
_cell.length_c   1.000
_cell.angle_alpha   90.00
_cell.angle_beta   90.00
_cell.angle_gamma   90.00
#
_symmetry.space_group_name_H-M   'P 1'
#
loop_
_entity.id
_entity.type
_entity.pdbx_description
1 polymer ?
#
loop_
_entity_poly.entity_id
_entity_poly.type
_entity_poly.pdbx_seq_one_letter_code
_entity_poly.pdbx_strand_id
1 'polypeptide(L)'
;MSFLDGLTKDEVTLLVSLPYRAGLWVSHADDKGQGAGKTHELKTIEGVISRLSEGMIASAFVHEVMQATHVRRDEWPSWSLQTGTVPDEARAVVVLLKRKMMPQDAEAYVQTIMSIAYETAYAFREFDRTASIPIRLWVGLQLAWEAFIRTGNKDYRLESLTNISLAEDEAIAVLAQALTLEREAPLLANAS
;
A
#
# COMPACT_ATOMS: atom_id res chain seq x y z
N MET A 1 -14.94 9.06 -19.96
CA MET A 1 -15.56 8.59 -18.70
C MET A 1 -14.46 7.92 -17.92
N SER A 2 -14.22 8.40 -16.71
CA SER A 2 -13.20 7.84 -15.82
C SER A 2 -13.80 6.64 -15.08
N PHE A 3 -12.97 5.73 -14.56
CA PHE A 3 -13.48 4.59 -13.79
C PHE A 3 -14.16 5.06 -12.49
N LEU A 4 -13.58 6.08 -11.85
CA LEU A 4 -14.09 6.64 -10.60
C LEU A 4 -15.51 7.24 -10.75
N ASP A 5 -15.88 7.70 -11.94
CA ASP A 5 -17.25 8.21 -12.22
C ASP A 5 -18.34 7.13 -12.02
N GLY A 6 -17.97 5.85 -12.14
CA GLY A 6 -18.89 4.70 -11.97
C GLY A 6 -19.04 4.20 -10.53
N LEU A 7 -18.40 4.88 -9.58
CA LEU A 7 -18.35 4.46 -8.18
C LEU A 7 -19.17 5.38 -7.28
N THR A 8 -19.59 4.85 -6.13
CA THR A 8 -20.17 5.66 -5.06
C THR A 8 -19.11 6.56 -4.42
N LYS A 9 -19.53 7.66 -3.77
CA LYS A 9 -18.59 8.56 -3.08
C LYS A 9 -17.73 7.84 -2.04
N ASP A 10 -18.28 6.86 -1.35
CA ASP A 10 -17.57 6.09 -0.34
C ASP A 10 -16.54 5.14 -0.98
N GLU A 11 -16.91 4.47 -2.07
CA GLU A 11 -15.98 3.65 -2.87
C GLU A 11 -14.82 4.49 -3.43
N VAL A 12 -15.10 5.69 -3.94
CA VAL A 12 -14.06 6.61 -4.43
C VAL A 12 -13.16 7.04 -3.28
N THR A 13 -13.73 7.47 -2.15
CA THR A 13 -12.96 7.89 -0.98
C THR A 13 -12.07 6.77 -0.46
N LEU A 14 -12.59 5.54 -0.42
CA LEU A 14 -11.84 4.37 -0.03
C LEU A 14 -10.63 4.12 -0.96
N LEU A 15 -10.87 4.09 -2.28
CA LEU A 15 -9.81 3.85 -3.27
C LEU A 15 -8.75 4.96 -3.32
N VAL A 16 -9.18 6.21 -3.17
CA VAL A 16 -8.32 7.39 -3.31
C VAL A 16 -7.56 7.70 -2.03
N SER A 17 -8.09 7.35 -0.85
CA SER A 17 -7.39 7.59 0.41
C SER A 17 -6.40 6.47 0.76
N LEU A 18 -6.68 5.22 0.34
CA LEU A 18 -5.87 4.05 0.70
C LEU A 18 -4.37 4.19 0.35
N PRO A 19 -3.94 4.75 -0.80
CA PRO A 19 -2.51 4.90 -1.13
C PRO A 19 -1.76 5.71 -0.07
N TYR A 20 -2.30 6.87 0.32
CA TYR A 20 -1.73 7.70 1.38
C TYR A 20 -1.78 6.99 2.73
N ARG A 21 -2.93 6.41 3.08
CA ARG A 21 -3.16 5.78 4.39
C ARG A 21 -2.33 4.52 4.59
N ALA A 22 -2.06 3.76 3.54
CA ALA A 22 -1.20 2.58 3.58
C ALA A 22 0.24 2.95 3.93
N GLY A 23 0.81 3.96 3.28
CA GLY A 23 2.13 4.48 3.63
C GLY A 23 2.19 4.96 5.08
N LEU A 24 1.21 5.76 5.49
CA LEU A 24 1.14 6.30 6.85
C LEU A 24 0.97 5.20 7.92
N TRP A 25 0.16 4.18 7.63
CA TRP A 25 -0.06 3.08 8.58
C TRP A 25 1.21 2.24 8.79
N VAL A 26 1.98 2.00 7.73
CA VAL A 26 3.29 1.32 7.85
C VAL A 26 4.28 2.20 8.61
N SER A 27 4.34 3.50 8.31
CA SER A 27 5.28 4.41 8.96
C SER A 27 5.02 4.57 10.47
N HIS A 28 3.76 4.45 10.89
CA HIS A 28 3.38 4.47 12.30
C HIS A 28 3.51 3.10 13.01
N ALA A 29 3.94 2.04 12.33
CA ALA A 29 4.06 0.72 12.94
C ALA A 29 5.18 0.64 13.99
N ASP A 30 6.29 1.35 13.78
CA ASP A 30 7.34 1.55 14.79
C ASP A 30 7.16 2.92 15.46
N ASP A 31 6.33 2.97 16.51
CA ASP A 31 5.92 4.17 17.27
C ASP A 31 7.10 4.91 17.97
N LYS A 32 8.35 4.60 17.60
CA LYS A 32 9.58 5.24 18.06
C LYS A 32 9.95 6.50 17.26
N GLY A 33 9.26 6.78 16.15
CA GLY A 33 9.49 7.94 15.27
C GLY A 33 9.12 9.29 15.89
N GLN A 34 9.86 9.78 16.88
CA GLN A 34 9.65 11.14 17.41
C GLN A 34 10.22 12.23 16.47
N GLY A 35 9.35 13.16 16.07
CA GLY A 35 9.70 14.48 15.52
C GLY A 35 10.17 14.50 14.06
N ALA A 36 11.45 14.19 13.83
CA ALA A 36 12.09 14.36 12.51
C ALA A 36 11.71 13.26 11.51
N GLY A 37 11.57 12.00 11.98
CA GLY A 37 11.18 10.85 11.15
C GLY A 37 9.79 11.03 10.52
N LYS A 38 8.82 11.44 11.34
CA LYS A 38 7.44 11.69 10.91
C LYS A 38 7.31 12.71 9.78
N THR A 39 8.15 13.75 9.78
CA THR A 39 8.13 14.78 8.72
C THR A 39 8.77 14.25 7.43
N HIS A 40 9.75 13.35 7.53
CA HIS A 40 10.40 12.73 6.38
C HIS A 40 9.50 11.67 5.74
N GLU A 41 8.86 10.80 6.54
CA GLU A 41 7.90 9.80 6.09
C GLU A 41 6.76 10.44 5.29
N LEU A 42 6.17 11.52 5.81
CA LEU A 42 5.11 12.26 5.11
C LEU A 42 5.59 12.83 3.78
N LYS A 43 6.81 13.39 3.73
CA LYS A 43 7.42 13.89 2.48
C LYS A 43 7.70 12.75 1.49
N THR A 44 8.09 11.58 1.98
CA THR A 44 8.27 10.39 1.13
C THR A 44 6.96 9.94 0.56
N ILE A 45 5.92 9.77 1.38
CA ILE A 45 4.58 9.39 0.91
C ILE A 45 4.11 10.40 -0.15
N GLU A 46 4.26 11.70 0.11
CA GLU A 46 3.93 12.75 -0.85
C GLU A 46 4.73 12.63 -2.14
N GLY A 47 6.05 12.46 -2.06
CA GLY A 47 6.93 12.35 -3.22
C GLY A 47 6.65 11.11 -4.06
N VAL A 48 6.38 9.96 -3.44
CA VAL A 48 6.01 8.72 -4.12
C VAL A 48 4.67 8.89 -4.84
N ILE A 49 3.65 9.43 -4.16
CA ILE A 49 2.34 9.69 -4.75
C ILE A 49 2.44 10.69 -5.91
N SER A 50 3.19 11.79 -5.76
CA SER A 50 3.40 12.78 -6.83
C SER A 50 4.04 12.12 -8.04
N ARG A 51 5.14 11.38 -7.84
CA ARG A 51 5.85 10.66 -8.92
C ARG A 51 4.97 9.64 -9.63
N LEU A 52 4.13 8.93 -8.89
CA LEU A 52 3.16 8.01 -9.47
C LEU A 52 2.03 8.75 -10.22
N SER A 53 1.58 9.90 -9.73
CA SER A 53 0.53 10.71 -10.38
C SER A 53 0.98 11.41 -11.66
N GLU A 54 2.28 11.63 -11.82
CA GLU A 54 2.90 12.30 -12.97
C GLU A 54 3.58 11.32 -13.94
N GLY A 55 3.89 10.11 -13.47
CA GLY A 55 4.64 9.10 -14.19
C GLY A 55 3.79 8.27 -15.16
N MET A 56 4.47 7.56 -16.07
CA MET A 56 3.83 6.53 -16.88
C MET A 56 3.57 5.29 -16.02
N ILE A 57 2.31 5.07 -15.64
CA ILE A 57 1.87 3.83 -14.97
C ILE A 57 1.27 2.89 -16.01
N ALA A 58 1.50 1.58 -15.84
CA ALA A 58 1.00 0.54 -16.74
C ALA A 58 -0.54 0.47 -16.82
N SER A 59 -1.24 0.88 -15.75
CA SER A 59 -2.70 0.90 -15.67
C SER A 59 -3.23 2.34 -15.63
N ALA A 60 -4.12 2.67 -16.56
CA ALA A 60 -4.81 3.96 -16.60
C ALA A 60 -5.68 4.16 -15.35
N PHE A 61 -6.28 3.09 -14.81
CA PHE A 61 -7.04 3.13 -13.57
C PHE A 61 -6.14 3.55 -12.39
N VAL A 62 -4.97 2.92 -12.25
CA VAL A 62 -4.04 3.25 -11.16
C VAL A 62 -3.59 4.70 -11.28
N HIS A 63 -3.24 5.15 -12.48
CA HIS A 63 -2.87 6.55 -12.72
C HIS A 63 -3.99 7.52 -12.33
N GLU A 64 -5.24 7.22 -12.68
CA GLU A 64 -6.41 8.01 -12.29
C GLU A 64 -6.55 8.08 -10.76
N VAL A 65 -6.38 6.96 -10.04
CA VAL A 65 -6.44 6.97 -8.58
C VAL A 65 -5.28 7.77 -7.97
N MET A 66 -4.06 7.64 -8.49
CA MET A 66 -2.91 8.41 -7.99
C MET A 66 -3.09 9.91 -8.22
N GLN A 67 -3.63 10.32 -9.37
CA GLN A 67 -3.98 11.71 -9.63
C GLN A 67 -5.05 12.21 -8.67
N ALA A 68 -6.13 11.45 -8.47
CA ALA A 68 -7.17 11.80 -7.53
C ALA A 68 -6.62 11.91 -6.08
N THR A 69 -5.70 11.02 -5.71
CA THR A 69 -5.04 11.01 -4.39
C THR A 69 -4.22 12.27 -4.22
N HIS A 70 -3.42 12.63 -5.22
CA HIS A 70 -2.54 13.78 -5.21
C HIS A 70 -3.31 15.11 -5.19
N VAL A 71 -4.37 15.24 -6.01
CA VAL A 71 -5.20 16.45 -6.07
C VAL A 71 -5.95 16.69 -4.74
N ARG A 72 -6.31 15.63 -4.01
CA ARG A 72 -6.98 15.69 -2.71
C ARG A 72 -6.03 15.76 -1.52
N ARG A 73 -4.80 16.25 -1.71
CA ARG A 73 -3.82 16.44 -0.63
C ARG A 73 -4.32 17.26 0.56
N ASP A 74 -5.25 18.17 0.32
CA ASP A 74 -5.87 18.98 1.39
C ASP A 74 -6.75 18.12 2.33
N GLU A 75 -7.18 16.93 1.90
CA GLU A 75 -7.95 15.98 2.70
C GLU A 75 -7.06 15.04 3.53
N TRP A 76 -5.76 14.91 3.20
CA TRP A 76 -4.84 13.97 3.84
C TRP A 76 -4.77 14.10 5.36
N PRO A 77 -4.77 15.30 5.97
CA PRO A 77 -4.83 15.44 7.42
C PRO A 77 -6.03 14.73 8.03
N SER A 78 -7.20 14.75 7.37
CA SER A 78 -8.39 14.05 7.86
C SER A 78 -8.28 12.53 7.72
N TRP A 79 -7.65 12.05 6.64
CA TRP A 79 -7.40 10.62 6.40
C TRP A 79 -6.40 10.03 7.40
N SER A 80 -5.56 10.87 8.01
CA SER A 80 -4.57 10.45 9.02
C SER A 80 -5.16 10.11 10.40
N LEU A 81 -6.42 10.47 10.67
CA LEU A 81 -7.02 10.36 12.01
C LEU A 81 -7.43 8.92 12.39
N GLN A 82 -7.49 7.99 11.43
CA GLN A 82 -7.97 6.61 11.65
C GLN A 82 -7.12 5.60 10.87
N THR A 83 -5.81 5.53 11.13
CA THR A 83 -4.93 4.57 10.42
C THR A 83 -5.18 3.11 10.83
N GLY A 84 -5.79 2.84 11.99
CA GLY A 84 -6.03 1.49 12.49
C GLY A 84 -6.96 0.60 11.64
N THR A 85 -7.73 1.19 10.72
CA THR A 85 -8.66 0.45 9.85
C THR A 85 -8.08 0.07 8.49
N VAL A 86 -6.84 0.48 8.19
CA VAL A 86 -6.21 0.32 6.88
C VAL A 86 -6.19 -1.14 6.38
N PRO A 87 -5.90 -2.17 7.19
CA PRO A 87 -5.99 -3.56 6.73
C PRO A 87 -7.41 -3.99 6.33
N ASP A 88 -8.46 -3.52 7.01
CA ASP A 88 -9.84 -3.84 6.66
C ASP A 88 -10.29 -3.12 5.39
N GLU A 89 -9.85 -1.88 5.23
CA GLU A 89 -10.07 -1.07 4.03
C GLU A 89 -9.37 -1.67 2.81
N ALA A 90 -8.14 -2.13 2.96
CA ALA A 90 -7.40 -2.84 1.92
C ALA A 90 -8.16 -4.09 1.44
N ARG A 91 -8.72 -4.89 2.36
CA ARG A 91 -9.59 -6.03 2.00
C ARG A 91 -10.84 -5.58 1.25
N ALA A 92 -11.50 -4.53 1.72
CA ALA A 92 -12.70 -3.99 1.09
C ALA A 92 -12.41 -3.50 -0.34
N VAL A 93 -11.27 -2.84 -0.55
CA VAL A 93 -10.80 -2.41 -1.87
C VAL A 93 -10.59 -3.60 -2.80
N VAL A 94 -9.90 -4.66 -2.37
CA VAL A 94 -9.69 -5.84 -3.24
C VAL A 94 -11.01 -6.47 -3.66
N VAL A 95 -11.96 -6.60 -2.72
CA VAL A 95 -13.31 -7.12 -3.03
C VAL A 95 -14.03 -6.22 -4.05
N LEU A 96 -13.91 -4.90 -3.90
CA LEU A 96 -14.47 -3.93 -4.84
C LEU A 96 -13.83 -4.06 -6.24
N LEU A 97 -12.50 -4.08 -6.31
CA LEU A 97 -11.75 -4.15 -7.57
C LEU A 97 -12.03 -5.47 -8.30
N LYS A 98 -11.97 -6.62 -7.61
CA LYS A 98 -12.28 -7.93 -8.21
C LYS A 98 -13.69 -8.01 -8.83
N ARG A 99 -14.64 -7.21 -8.35
CA ARG A 99 -16.02 -7.15 -8.88
C ARG A 99 -16.18 -6.20 -10.06
N LYS A 100 -15.37 -5.15 -10.14
CA LYS A 100 -15.61 -4.02 -11.06
C LYS A 100 -14.55 -3.86 -12.15
N MET A 101 -13.44 -4.58 -12.10
CA MET A 101 -12.37 -4.44 -13.10
C MET A 101 -11.66 -5.75 -13.43
N MET A 102 -10.81 -5.68 -14.45
CA MET A 102 -9.98 -6.79 -14.86
C MET A 102 -8.95 -7.14 -13.78
N PRO A 103 -8.58 -8.43 -13.63
CA PRO A 103 -7.58 -8.86 -12.65
C PRO A 103 -6.26 -8.09 -12.75
N GLN A 104 -5.84 -7.73 -13.96
CA GLN A 104 -4.59 -7.01 -14.23
C GLN A 104 -4.58 -5.58 -13.63
N ASP A 105 -5.69 -4.86 -13.71
CA ASP A 105 -5.81 -3.52 -13.12
C ASP A 105 -5.89 -3.58 -11.60
N ALA A 106 -6.59 -4.59 -11.07
CA ALA A 106 -6.66 -4.83 -9.64
C ALA A 106 -5.27 -5.18 -9.07
N GLU A 107 -4.51 -6.03 -9.77
CA GLU A 107 -3.14 -6.38 -9.41
C GLU A 107 -2.21 -5.17 -9.49
N ALA A 108 -2.28 -4.37 -10.56
CA ALA A 108 -1.48 -3.16 -10.69
C ALA A 108 -1.75 -2.16 -9.55
N TYR A 109 -3.00 -2.03 -9.11
CA TYR A 109 -3.35 -1.22 -7.96
C TYR A 109 -2.73 -1.75 -6.67
N VAL A 110 -2.87 -3.06 -6.42
CA VAL A 110 -2.27 -3.71 -5.26
C VAL A 110 -0.76 -3.53 -5.22
N GLN A 111 -0.06 -3.76 -6.34
CA GLN A 111 1.38 -3.54 -6.46
C GLN A 111 1.76 -2.08 -6.16
N THR A 112 0.94 -1.12 -6.58
CA THR A 112 1.15 0.30 -6.31
C THR A 112 1.02 0.63 -4.83
N ILE A 113 -0.01 0.10 -4.15
CA ILE A 113 -0.17 0.26 -2.69
C ILE A 113 1.04 -0.33 -1.95
N MET A 114 1.50 -1.51 -2.35
CA MET A 114 2.68 -2.12 -1.75
C MET A 114 3.93 -1.29 -2.00
N SER A 115 4.15 -0.77 -3.22
CA SER A 115 5.30 0.11 -3.52
C SER A 115 5.35 1.31 -2.57
N ILE A 116 4.21 1.96 -2.32
CA ILE A 116 4.13 3.09 -1.38
C ILE A 116 4.49 2.66 0.04
N ALA A 117 3.95 1.54 0.52
CA ALA A 117 4.25 0.99 1.84
C ALA A 117 5.75 0.71 2.03
N TYR A 118 6.37 0.05 1.05
CA TYR A 118 7.79 -0.27 1.09
C TYR A 118 8.70 0.95 0.97
N GLU A 119 8.40 1.88 0.05
CA GLU A 119 9.18 3.13 -0.07
C GLU A 119 9.10 3.97 1.20
N THR A 120 7.95 3.97 1.87
CA THR A 120 7.76 4.69 3.14
C THR A 120 8.60 4.08 4.26
N ALA A 121 8.51 2.76 4.47
CA ALA A 121 9.33 2.05 5.45
C ALA A 121 10.82 2.22 5.20
N TYR A 122 11.23 2.23 3.92
CA TYR A 122 12.63 2.41 3.55
C TYR A 122 13.15 3.82 3.85
N ALA A 123 12.35 4.85 3.53
CA ALA A 123 12.75 6.23 3.71
C ALA A 123 12.92 6.63 5.18
N PHE A 124 12.28 5.93 6.12
CA PHE A 124 12.54 6.14 7.55
C PHE A 124 14.01 5.85 7.91
N ARG A 125 14.64 4.88 7.24
CA ARG A 125 16.01 4.42 7.52
C ARG A 125 17.10 5.10 6.71
N GLU A 126 16.80 5.61 5.51
CA GLU A 126 17.81 6.32 4.69
C GLU A 126 18.24 7.69 5.23
N PHE A 127 17.47 8.28 6.13
CA PHE A 127 17.94 9.44 6.88
C PHE A 127 19.20 9.10 7.72
N ASP A 128 19.50 7.82 7.93
CA ASP A 128 20.70 7.33 8.61
C ASP A 128 21.86 7.04 7.62
N ARG A 129 21.62 6.68 6.34
CA ARG A 129 22.67 6.50 5.30
C ARG A 129 22.14 6.65 3.86
N THR A 130 22.89 7.39 3.03
CA THR A 130 22.61 7.76 1.63
C THR A 130 23.04 6.71 0.58
N ALA A 131 22.15 6.21 -0.31
CA ALA A 131 22.50 5.70 -1.66
C ALA A 131 21.29 5.34 -2.55
N SER A 132 21.42 5.47 -3.88
CA SER A 132 20.40 5.34 -4.94
C SER A 132 19.58 4.01 -4.96
N ILE A 133 18.27 4.13 -4.73
CA ILE A 133 17.31 3.09 -4.27
C ILE A 133 16.37 2.45 -5.33
N PRO A 134 15.84 3.15 -6.34
CA PRO A 134 14.50 2.84 -6.86
C PRO A 134 14.40 1.52 -7.62
N ILE A 135 15.43 1.11 -8.37
CA ILE A 135 15.40 -0.14 -9.17
C ILE A 135 15.57 -1.37 -8.28
N ARG A 136 16.45 -1.28 -7.26
CA ARG A 136 16.68 -2.40 -6.32
C ARG A 136 15.45 -2.67 -5.46
N LEU A 137 14.75 -1.61 -5.08
CA LEU A 137 13.51 -1.70 -4.34
C LEU A 137 12.40 -2.32 -5.19
N TRP A 138 12.24 -1.90 -6.45
CA TRP A 138 11.26 -2.51 -7.36
C TRP A 138 11.50 -4.00 -7.60
N VAL A 139 12.76 -4.40 -7.80
CA VAL A 139 13.11 -5.81 -7.99
C VAL A 139 12.92 -6.61 -6.69
N GLY A 140 13.31 -6.05 -5.54
CA GLY A 140 13.10 -6.68 -4.23
C GLY A 140 11.61 -6.82 -3.88
N LEU A 141 10.82 -5.81 -4.21
CA LEU A 141 9.36 -5.79 -4.08
C LEU A 141 8.73 -6.89 -4.92
N GLN A 142 9.10 -6.97 -6.20
CA GLN A 142 8.57 -7.99 -7.09
C GLN A 142 8.89 -9.40 -6.60
N LEU A 143 10.13 -9.66 -6.15
CA LEU A 143 10.53 -10.96 -5.61
C LEU A 143 9.83 -11.30 -4.29
N ALA A 144 9.68 -10.34 -3.38
CA ALA A 144 8.96 -10.53 -2.12
C ALA A 144 7.46 -10.78 -2.38
N TRP A 145 6.87 -10.06 -3.33
CA TRP A 145 5.49 -10.22 -3.76
C TRP A 145 5.24 -11.57 -4.42
N GLU A 146 6.09 -11.98 -5.37
CA GLU A 146 6.02 -13.29 -6.01
C GLU A 146 6.20 -14.44 -5.00
N ALA A 147 7.12 -14.29 -4.03
CA ALA A 147 7.31 -15.26 -2.96
C ALA A 147 6.09 -15.35 -2.03
N PHE A 148 5.49 -14.20 -1.69
CA PHE A 148 4.30 -14.15 -0.85
C PHE A 148 3.09 -14.80 -1.53
N ILE A 149 2.84 -14.50 -2.81
CA ILE A 149 1.75 -15.09 -3.60
C ILE A 149 1.96 -16.60 -3.81
N ARG A 150 3.19 -17.05 -4.13
CA ARG A 150 3.45 -18.47 -4.43
C ARG A 150 3.43 -19.38 -3.21
N THR A 151 3.90 -18.90 -2.07
CA THR A 151 4.25 -19.80 -0.96
C THR A 151 3.27 -19.74 0.19
N GLY A 152 2.43 -18.70 0.28
CA GLY A 152 1.49 -18.51 1.40
C GLY A 152 2.15 -18.47 2.78
N ASN A 153 3.49 -18.38 2.82
CA ASN A 153 4.29 -18.65 3.99
C ASN A 153 4.88 -17.35 4.55
N LYS A 154 4.79 -17.21 5.87
CA LYS A 154 5.04 -15.98 6.64
C LYS A 154 6.52 -15.70 6.92
N ASP A 155 7.43 -16.55 6.43
CA ASP A 155 8.84 -16.55 6.81
C ASP A 155 9.75 -15.74 5.88
N TYR A 156 9.21 -14.83 5.06
CA TYR A 156 10.05 -13.95 4.27
C TYR A 156 10.55 -12.77 5.13
N ARG A 157 11.64 -13.00 5.86
CA ARG A 157 12.31 -11.93 6.63
C ARG A 157 13.17 -11.09 5.72
N LEU A 158 12.69 -9.89 5.41
CA LEU A 158 13.42 -8.87 4.68
C LEU A 158 14.64 -8.31 5.45
N GLU A 159 14.82 -8.72 6.71
CA GLU A 159 15.99 -8.44 7.56
C GLU A 159 17.34 -8.65 6.86
N SER A 160 17.42 -9.60 5.92
CA SER A 160 18.67 -9.94 5.21
C SER A 160 18.96 -9.09 3.96
N LEU A 161 17.96 -8.37 3.44
CA LEU A 161 18.08 -7.61 2.19
C LEU A 161 17.79 -6.11 2.35
N THR A 162 17.06 -5.71 3.39
CA THR A 162 16.65 -4.33 3.63
C THR A 162 16.57 -4.03 5.12
N ASN A 163 16.98 -2.82 5.51
CA ASN A 163 17.11 -2.39 6.91
C ASN A 163 15.75 -2.01 7.56
N ILE A 164 14.67 -2.74 7.26
CA ILE A 164 13.28 -2.47 7.71
C ILE A 164 13.13 -2.95 9.18
N SER A 165 12.39 -2.21 10.03
CA SER A 165 12.13 -2.67 11.40
C SER A 165 11.18 -3.88 11.42
N LEU A 166 11.26 -4.71 12.47
CA LEU A 166 10.34 -5.84 12.62
C LEU A 166 8.86 -5.41 12.61
N ALA A 167 8.54 -4.27 13.22
CA ALA A 167 7.17 -3.76 13.29
C ALA A 167 6.64 -3.27 11.92
N GLU A 168 7.49 -2.59 11.13
CA GLU A 168 7.13 -2.18 9.76
C GLU A 168 7.03 -3.40 8.82
N ASP A 169 7.91 -4.39 8.97
CA ASP A 169 7.86 -5.64 8.20
C ASP A 169 6.58 -6.43 8.52
N GLU A 170 6.22 -6.54 9.80
CA GLU A 170 4.95 -7.11 10.24
C GLU A 170 3.74 -6.33 9.68
N ALA A 171 3.79 -5.00 9.69
CA ALA A 171 2.74 -4.16 9.11
C ALA A 171 2.61 -4.42 7.61
N ILE A 172 3.71 -4.35 6.85
CA ILE A 172 3.76 -4.66 5.43
C ILE A 172 3.19 -6.06 5.14
N ALA A 173 3.54 -7.07 5.95
CA ALA A 173 3.02 -8.43 5.80
C ALA A 173 1.51 -8.52 6.06
N VAL A 174 0.98 -7.76 7.04
CA VAL A 174 -0.46 -7.68 7.31
C VAL A 174 -1.20 -6.96 6.18
N LEU A 175 -0.62 -5.89 5.63
CA LEU A 175 -1.18 -5.17 4.48
C LEU A 175 -1.16 -6.04 3.22
N ALA A 176 -0.07 -6.76 2.96
CA ALA A 176 0.04 -7.70 1.86
C ALA A 176 -1.04 -8.78 1.95
N GLN A 177 -1.23 -9.38 3.14
CA GLN A 177 -2.32 -10.34 3.39
C GLN A 177 -3.70 -9.72 3.13
N ALA A 178 -3.94 -8.50 3.60
CA ALA A 178 -5.20 -7.80 3.35
C ALA A 178 -5.44 -7.57 1.84
N LEU A 179 -4.39 -7.30 1.08
CA LEU A 179 -4.45 -7.02 -0.35
C LEU A 179 -4.47 -8.28 -1.25
N THR A 180 -4.02 -9.42 -0.77
CA THR A 180 -4.06 -10.69 -1.52
C THR A 180 -5.24 -11.59 -1.19
N LEU A 181 -5.87 -11.40 -0.02
CA LEU A 181 -6.89 -12.30 0.51
C LEU A 181 -7.96 -12.69 -0.52
N GLU A 182 -7.83 -13.91 -1.04
CA GLU A 182 -8.92 -14.86 -1.17
C GLU A 182 -9.32 -15.26 0.24
N ARG A 183 -10.48 -14.81 0.68
CA ARG A 183 -11.09 -15.36 1.88
C ARG A 183 -11.60 -16.75 1.51
N GLU A 184 -10.81 -17.81 1.74
CA GLU A 184 -11.41 -19.10 2.04
C GLU A 184 -12.28 -18.88 3.28
N ALA A 185 -13.59 -18.76 3.07
CA ALA A 185 -14.52 -18.82 4.18
C ALA A 185 -14.30 -20.16 4.88
N PRO A 186 -14.26 -20.23 6.23
CA PRO A 186 -14.39 -21.51 6.89
C PRO A 186 -15.72 -22.12 6.45
N LEU A 187 -15.66 -23.31 5.85
CA LEU A 187 -16.80 -24.15 5.52
C LEU A 187 -17.56 -24.48 6.81
N LEU A 188 -18.40 -23.55 7.29
CA LEU A 188 -19.49 -23.85 8.21
C LEU A 188 -20.70 -24.28 7.38
N ALA A 189 -20.55 -25.44 6.76
CA ALA A 189 -21.64 -26.19 6.15
C ALA A 189 -21.34 -27.68 6.33
N ASN A 190 -21.44 -28.13 7.57
CA ASN A 190 -21.83 -29.50 7.93
C ASN A 190 -22.41 -29.44 9.34
N ALA A 191 -23.58 -28.79 9.43
CA ALA A 191 -24.57 -29.18 10.41
C ALA A 191 -25.35 -30.35 9.78
N SER A 192 -24.98 -31.55 10.21
CA SER A 192 -25.81 -32.76 10.09
C SER A 192 -26.33 -33.10 11.47
#